data_AF-A0A969M5N9-F1
#
_entry.id   AF-A0A969M5N9-F1
#
_cell.length_a   1.000
_cell.length_b   1.000
_cell.length_c   1.000
_cell.angle_alpha   90.00
_cell.angle_beta   90.00
_cell.angle_gamma   90.00
#
_symmetry.space_group_name_H-M   'P 1'
#
loop_
_entity.id
_entity.type
_entity.pdbx_description
1 polymer ?
#
loop_
_entity_poly.entity_id
_entity_poly.type
_entity_poly.pdbx_seq_one_letter_code
_entity_poly.pdbx_strand_id
1 'polypeptide(L)'
;MAETFLTPQVVTALVGVGGVVVGAAITAAVQWTLSSKRIEADEKLAERKFEFDKQLAERKFELDARIADRKRKQDLAEEVLVGFYEARDLMKAVRSPFARESEGKTRPRSQDEDAGSANSRDAYYAIIERFEARKEVVANLMSKRFRVVTWFGGDAIKPFDLLQEAITSVIIAAKSLVRNYGTTRISQTVSEKNEETIWGCESDDSDHVLIKIEKSISEIERICRPALEDKILM
;
A
#
# COMPACT_ATOMS: atom_id res chain seq x y z
N MET A 1 3.44 -112.77 2.26
CA MET A 1 3.95 -112.58 0.89
C MET A 1 3.20 -111.43 0.24
N ALA A 2 3.73 -110.22 0.40
CA ALA A 2 3.26 -109.03 -0.30
C ALA A 2 4.50 -108.19 -0.59
N GLU A 3 5.23 -108.55 -1.64
CA GLU A 3 6.35 -107.77 -2.16
C GLU A 3 5.79 -106.75 -3.15
N THR A 4 5.57 -105.53 -2.67
CA THR A 4 5.21 -104.39 -3.51
C THR A 4 6.43 -103.86 -4.24
N PHE A 5 6.35 -103.98 -5.56
CA PHE A 5 7.28 -103.50 -6.58
C PHE A 5 7.54 -101.98 -6.49
N LEU A 6 8.79 -101.62 -6.20
CA LEU A 6 9.36 -100.29 -6.47
C LEU A 6 10.00 -100.33 -7.87
N THR A 7 9.21 -100.07 -8.91
CA THR A 7 9.73 -99.91 -10.28
C THR A 7 10.55 -98.61 -10.40
N PRO A 8 11.64 -98.57 -11.20
CA PRO A 8 12.51 -97.40 -11.35
C PRO A 8 11.77 -96.10 -11.71
N GLN A 9 10.63 -96.19 -12.41
CA GLN A 9 9.80 -95.04 -12.79
C GLN A 9 9.17 -94.30 -11.59
N VAL A 10 8.94 -94.97 -10.47
CA VAL A 10 8.36 -94.36 -9.25
C VAL A 10 9.41 -93.55 -8.50
N VAL A 11 10.67 -94.00 -8.53
CA VAL A 11 11.79 -93.29 -7.89
C VAL A 11 12.12 -92.00 -8.63
N THR A 12 12.07 -91.99 -9.97
CA THR A 12 12.28 -90.76 -10.77
C THR A 12 11.15 -89.74 -10.60
N ALA A 13 9.89 -90.19 -10.44
CA ALA A 13 8.75 -89.32 -10.19
C ALA A 13 8.80 -88.64 -8.81
N LEU A 14 9.25 -89.37 -7.77
CA LEU A 14 9.40 -88.81 -6.42
C LEU A 14 10.52 -87.76 -6.32
N VAL A 15 11.62 -87.94 -7.05
CA VAL A 15 12.71 -86.95 -7.13
C VAL A 15 12.25 -85.68 -7.88
N GLY A 16 11.41 -85.83 -8.91
CA GLY A 16 10.83 -84.70 -9.65
C GLY A 16 9.85 -83.86 -8.81
N VAL A 17 8.98 -84.49 -8.03
CA VAL A 17 8.01 -83.78 -7.16
C VAL A 17 8.72 -83.06 -6.01
N GLY A 18 9.75 -83.67 -5.41
CA GLY A 18 10.54 -83.03 -4.36
C GLY A 18 11.25 -81.76 -4.84
N GLY A 19 11.83 -81.79 -6.05
CA GLY A 19 12.47 -80.62 -6.66
C GLY A 19 11.50 -79.46 -6.93
N VAL A 20 10.28 -79.76 -7.38
CA VAL A 20 9.24 -78.74 -7.63
C VAL A 20 8.78 -78.05 -6.35
N VAL A 21 8.60 -78.80 -5.25
CA VAL A 21 8.19 -78.23 -3.96
C VAL A 21 9.29 -77.33 -3.37
N VAL A 22 10.55 -77.77 -3.42
CA VAL A 22 11.69 -76.96 -2.95
C VAL A 22 11.88 -75.72 -3.80
N GLY A 23 11.80 -75.85 -5.13
CA GLY A 23 11.86 -74.72 -6.06
C GLY A 23 10.76 -73.69 -5.79
N ALA A 24 9.51 -74.15 -5.63
CA ALA A 24 8.37 -73.29 -5.32
C ALA A 24 8.53 -72.56 -3.98
N ALA A 25 9.05 -73.23 -2.94
CA ALA A 25 9.30 -72.62 -1.63
C ALA A 25 10.38 -71.52 -1.71
N ILE A 26 11.48 -71.76 -2.45
CA ILE A 26 12.53 -70.75 -2.66
C ILE A 26 11.98 -69.56 -3.45
N THR A 27 11.23 -69.79 -4.52
CA THR A 27 10.61 -68.72 -5.31
C THR A 27 9.63 -67.90 -4.46
N ALA A 28 8.78 -68.55 -3.66
CA ALA A 28 7.85 -67.86 -2.76
C ALA A 28 8.58 -67.01 -1.71
N ALA A 29 9.67 -67.52 -1.12
CA ALA A 29 10.49 -66.77 -0.17
C ALA A 29 11.17 -65.55 -0.82
N VAL A 30 11.74 -65.71 -2.02
CA VAL A 30 12.33 -64.60 -2.79
C VAL A 30 11.27 -63.56 -3.14
N GLN A 31 10.08 -63.99 -3.61
CA GLN A 31 9.00 -63.09 -3.97
C GLN A 31 8.47 -62.31 -2.76
N TRP A 32 8.35 -62.96 -1.60
CA TRP A 32 7.93 -62.30 -0.37
C TRP A 32 8.95 -61.24 0.08
N THR A 33 10.25 -61.58 0.11
CA THR A 33 11.31 -60.62 0.47
C THR A 33 11.40 -59.43 -0.49
N LEU A 34 11.23 -59.66 -1.80
CA LEU A 34 11.19 -58.58 -2.80
C LEU A 34 9.95 -57.70 -2.60
N SER A 35 8.78 -58.27 -2.33
CA SER A 35 7.56 -57.50 -2.09
C SER A 35 7.67 -56.64 -0.84
N SER A 36 8.26 -57.15 0.25
CA SER A 36 8.49 -56.41 1.48
C SER A 36 9.47 -55.25 1.25
N LYS A 37 10.60 -55.50 0.55
CA LYS A 37 11.56 -54.45 0.22
C LYS A 37 10.98 -53.38 -0.69
N ARG A 38 10.08 -53.77 -1.61
CA ARG A 38 9.37 -52.83 -2.48
C ARG A 38 8.42 -51.95 -1.69
N ILE A 39 7.63 -52.53 -0.79
CA ILE A 39 6.71 -51.76 0.09
C ILE A 39 7.51 -50.74 0.92
N GLU A 40 8.61 -51.16 1.53
CA GLU A 40 9.47 -50.26 2.31
C GLU A 40 10.09 -49.14 1.44
N ALA A 41 10.52 -49.47 0.22
CA ALA A 41 11.06 -48.48 -0.71
C ALA A 41 9.98 -47.48 -1.17
N ASP A 42 8.76 -47.96 -1.44
CA ASP A 42 7.63 -47.16 -1.86
C ASP A 42 7.15 -46.25 -0.70
N GLU A 43 7.11 -46.75 0.54
CA GLU A 43 6.80 -45.98 1.75
C GLU A 43 7.82 -44.85 1.96
N LYS A 44 9.12 -45.16 1.94
CA LYS A 44 10.18 -44.13 2.04
C LYS A 44 10.15 -43.12 0.90
N LEU A 45 9.67 -43.51 -0.28
CA LEU A 45 9.52 -42.59 -1.41
C LEU A 45 8.30 -41.69 -1.21
N ALA A 46 7.19 -42.25 -0.74
CA ALA A 46 5.97 -41.51 -0.42
C ALA A 46 6.21 -40.48 0.70
N GLU A 47 6.90 -40.87 1.77
CA GLU A 47 7.28 -39.96 2.87
C GLU A 47 8.15 -38.81 2.38
N ARG A 48 9.19 -39.10 1.58
CA ARG A 48 10.07 -38.06 1.02
C ARG A 48 9.32 -37.11 0.10
N LYS A 49 8.38 -37.62 -0.70
CA LYS A 49 7.54 -36.79 -1.57
C LYS A 49 6.61 -35.91 -0.74
N PHE A 50 5.97 -36.47 0.28
CA PHE A 50 5.08 -35.72 1.17
C PHE A 50 5.83 -34.60 1.89
N GLU A 51 7.03 -34.87 2.43
CA GLU A 51 7.87 -33.85 3.06
C GLU A 51 8.32 -32.78 2.06
N PHE A 52 8.67 -33.16 0.84
CA PHE A 52 9.02 -32.21 -0.21
C PHE A 52 7.83 -31.30 -0.58
N ASP A 53 6.64 -31.88 -0.78
CA ASP A 53 5.42 -31.15 -1.10
C ASP A 53 5.03 -30.19 0.04
N LYS A 54 5.19 -30.61 1.29
CA LYS A 54 4.99 -29.77 2.48
C LYS A 54 5.95 -28.59 2.50
N GLN A 55 7.25 -28.82 2.33
CA GLN A 55 8.26 -27.74 2.29
C GLN A 55 8.00 -26.76 1.14
N LEU A 56 7.58 -27.27 -0.03
CA LEU A 56 7.23 -26.45 -1.17
C LEU A 56 6.00 -25.57 -0.87
N ALA A 57 4.98 -26.15 -0.22
CA ALA A 57 3.78 -25.43 0.17
C ALA A 57 4.07 -24.32 1.20
N GLU A 58 4.90 -24.60 2.20
CA GLU A 58 5.33 -23.61 3.20
C GLU A 58 6.08 -22.45 2.56
N ARG A 59 7.08 -22.74 1.70
CA ARG A 59 7.82 -21.71 0.96
C ARG A 59 6.93 -20.87 0.06
N LYS A 60 5.98 -21.51 -0.62
CA LYS A 60 5.02 -20.82 -1.47
C LYS A 60 4.15 -19.87 -0.65
N PHE A 61 3.63 -20.34 0.48
CA PHE A 61 2.80 -19.52 1.37
C PHE A 61 3.56 -18.29 1.88
N GLU A 62 4.81 -18.45 2.30
CA GLU A 62 5.65 -17.33 2.74
C GLU A 62 5.98 -16.33 1.62
N LEU A 63 6.16 -16.81 0.40
CA LEU A 63 6.36 -15.94 -0.77
C LEU A 63 5.09 -15.17 -1.10
N ASP A 64 3.95 -15.85 -1.15
CA ASP A 64 2.65 -15.24 -1.42
C ASP A 64 2.29 -14.18 -0.37
N ALA A 65 2.55 -14.45 0.91
CA ALA A 65 2.36 -13.48 1.99
C ALA A 65 3.25 -12.23 1.82
N ARG A 66 4.54 -12.42 1.50
CA ARG A 66 5.47 -11.30 1.23
C ARG A 66 5.07 -10.47 0.01
N ILE A 67 4.62 -11.12 -1.06
CA ILE A 67 4.12 -10.44 -2.26
C ILE A 67 2.88 -9.61 -1.93
N ALA A 68 1.95 -10.16 -1.14
CA ALA A 68 0.74 -9.46 -0.73
C ALA A 68 1.05 -8.22 0.14
N ASP A 69 1.96 -8.34 1.10
CA ASP A 69 2.41 -7.21 1.94
C ASP A 69 3.07 -6.11 1.11
N ARG A 70 3.96 -6.50 0.20
CA ARG A 70 4.63 -5.57 -0.70
C ARG A 70 3.63 -4.83 -1.59
N LYS A 71 2.67 -5.54 -2.18
CA LYS A 71 1.63 -4.93 -2.99
C LYS A 71 0.81 -3.92 -2.19
N ARG A 72 0.35 -4.27 -0.99
CA ARG A 72 -0.38 -3.34 -0.11
C ARG A 72 0.42 -2.08 0.21
N LYS A 73 1.74 -2.22 0.40
CA LYS A 73 2.66 -1.10 0.65
C LYS A 73 2.84 -0.23 -0.59
N GLN A 74 2.94 -0.84 -1.78
CA GLN A 74 3.04 -0.14 -3.07
C GLN A 74 1.77 0.65 -3.39
N ASP A 75 0.60 0.01 -3.31
CA ASP A 75 -0.69 0.65 -3.56
C ASP A 75 -0.88 1.86 -2.63
N LEU A 76 -0.55 1.72 -1.33
CA LEU A 76 -0.60 2.83 -0.39
C LEU A 76 0.39 3.95 -0.73
N ALA A 77 1.61 3.63 -1.16
CA ALA A 77 2.61 4.62 -1.57
C ALA A 77 2.13 5.43 -2.77
N GLU A 78 1.57 4.76 -3.79
CA GLU A 78 1.04 5.39 -4.99
C GLU A 78 -0.13 6.32 -4.66
N GLU A 79 -1.15 5.83 -3.94
CA GLU A 79 -2.31 6.62 -3.55
C GLU A 79 -1.93 7.89 -2.76
N VAL A 80 -0.93 7.78 -1.89
CA VAL A 80 -0.47 8.90 -1.06
C VAL A 80 0.28 9.92 -1.92
N LEU A 81 1.20 9.49 -2.79
CA LEU A 81 1.91 10.41 -3.68
C LEU A 81 0.95 11.16 -4.61
N VAL A 82 -0.02 10.45 -5.20
CA VAL A 82 -1.07 11.07 -6.01
C VAL A 82 -1.81 12.13 -5.19
N GLY A 83 -2.24 11.79 -3.97
CA GLY A 83 -2.94 12.75 -3.11
C GLY A 83 -2.12 13.99 -2.75
N PHE A 84 -0.80 13.87 -2.55
CA PHE A 84 0.07 15.03 -2.31
C PHE A 84 0.18 15.94 -3.54
N TYR A 85 0.30 15.37 -4.75
CA TYR A 85 0.29 16.16 -5.98
C TYR A 85 -1.07 16.84 -6.23
N GLU A 86 -2.17 16.12 -6.00
CA GLU A 86 -3.52 16.70 -6.09
C GLU A 86 -3.71 17.85 -5.09
N ALA A 87 -3.19 17.70 -3.86
CA ALA A 87 -3.24 18.76 -2.85
C ALA A 87 -2.42 20.00 -3.26
N ARG A 88 -1.24 19.82 -3.89
CA ARG A 88 -0.46 20.93 -4.46
C ARG A 88 -1.25 21.68 -5.52
N ASP A 89 -1.81 20.95 -6.48
CA ASP A 89 -2.53 21.54 -7.61
C ASP A 89 -3.83 22.21 -7.13
N LEU A 90 -4.51 21.62 -6.14
CA LEU A 90 -5.61 22.23 -5.42
C LEU A 90 -5.19 23.57 -4.80
N MET A 91 -4.09 23.60 -4.05
CA MET A 91 -3.63 24.83 -3.39
C MET A 91 -3.23 25.91 -4.38
N LYS A 92 -2.60 25.55 -5.51
CA LYS A 92 -2.32 26.48 -6.61
C LYS A 92 -3.61 27.09 -7.17
N ALA A 93 -4.64 26.27 -7.36
CA ALA A 93 -5.93 26.75 -7.85
C ALA A 93 -6.69 27.58 -6.81
N VAL A 94 -6.64 27.19 -5.53
CA VAL A 94 -7.26 27.94 -4.42
C VAL A 94 -6.65 29.34 -4.35
N ARG A 95 -5.31 29.43 -4.37
CA ARG A 95 -4.53 30.68 -4.24
C ARG A 95 -4.45 31.53 -5.50
N SER A 96 -5.18 31.18 -6.57
CA SER A 96 -5.14 31.95 -7.81
C SER A 96 -5.73 33.36 -7.60
N PRO A 97 -5.04 34.45 -8.00
CA PRO A 97 -5.56 35.81 -7.82
C PRO A 97 -6.78 36.12 -8.71
N PHE A 98 -6.99 35.33 -9.78
CA PHE A 98 -8.11 35.52 -10.69
C PHE A 98 -9.40 34.99 -10.08
N ALA A 99 -10.31 35.89 -9.69
CA ALA A 99 -11.66 35.56 -9.22
C ALA A 99 -12.66 35.51 -10.36
N ARG A 100 -13.60 34.54 -10.31
CA ARG A 100 -14.77 34.54 -11.20
C ARG A 100 -15.84 35.45 -10.60
N GLU A 101 -16.66 36.06 -11.46
CA GLU A 101 -17.71 36.99 -11.02
C GLU A 101 -18.71 36.38 -10.03
N SER A 102 -18.88 35.06 -10.02
CA SER A 102 -19.78 34.35 -9.09
C SER A 102 -19.14 33.94 -7.77
N GLU A 103 -17.81 34.03 -7.64
CA GLU A 103 -17.09 33.59 -6.44
C GLU A 103 -17.17 34.64 -5.31
N GLY A 104 -17.09 34.18 -4.07
CA GLY A 104 -17.16 35.01 -2.87
C GLY A 104 -18.58 35.39 -2.43
N LYS A 105 -19.56 35.20 -3.31
CA LYS A 105 -20.96 35.65 -3.11
C LYS A 105 -21.75 34.80 -2.11
N THR A 106 -21.26 33.62 -1.71
CA THR A 106 -21.94 32.82 -0.68
C THR A 106 -21.63 33.30 0.74
N ARG A 107 -20.71 34.26 0.89
CA ARG A 107 -20.41 34.90 2.16
C ARG A 107 -21.65 35.59 2.75
N PRO A 108 -21.95 35.40 4.05
CA PRO A 108 -22.91 36.23 4.75
C PRO A 108 -22.45 37.71 4.76
N ARG A 109 -23.26 38.59 4.18
CA ARG A 109 -23.02 40.04 4.14
C ARG A 109 -23.80 40.76 5.23
N SER A 110 -23.24 41.85 5.76
CA SER A 110 -23.99 42.74 6.66
C SER A 110 -24.89 43.67 5.84
N GLN A 111 -26.02 44.10 6.39
CA GLN A 111 -26.90 45.07 5.72
C GLN A 111 -26.25 46.44 5.55
N ASP A 112 -25.33 46.80 6.46
CA ASP A 112 -24.64 48.09 6.48
C ASP A 112 -23.26 48.06 5.78
N GLU A 113 -22.97 47.01 5.01
CA GLU A 113 -21.69 46.85 4.33
C GLU A 113 -21.63 47.68 3.04
N ASP A 114 -20.67 48.59 2.92
CA ASP A 114 -20.48 49.35 1.69
C ASP A 114 -20.01 48.44 0.54
N ALA A 115 -20.34 48.83 -0.69
CA ALA A 115 -20.06 48.01 -1.87
C ALA A 115 -18.56 47.73 -2.09
N GLY A 116 -17.67 48.66 -1.70
CA GLY A 116 -16.22 48.48 -1.81
C GLY A 116 -15.71 47.43 -0.83
N SER A 117 -16.04 47.56 0.45
CA SER A 117 -15.69 46.57 1.48
C SER A 117 -16.28 45.20 1.18
N ALA A 118 -17.52 45.16 0.66
CA ALA A 118 -18.17 43.91 0.27
C ALA A 118 -17.37 43.19 -0.83
N ASN A 119 -16.98 43.90 -1.88
CA ASN A 119 -16.20 43.34 -2.99
C ASN A 119 -14.84 42.80 -2.52
N SER A 120 -14.12 43.54 -1.68
CA SER A 120 -12.82 43.08 -1.19
C SER A 120 -12.96 41.86 -0.27
N ARG A 121 -13.93 41.84 0.63
CA ARG A 121 -14.17 40.67 1.50
C ARG A 121 -14.62 39.46 0.71
N ASP A 122 -15.40 39.64 -0.36
CA ASP A 122 -15.81 38.55 -1.24
C ASP A 122 -14.60 37.97 -1.99
N ALA A 123 -13.67 38.82 -2.45
CA ALA A 123 -12.44 38.37 -3.09
C ALA A 123 -11.60 37.46 -2.17
N TYR A 124 -11.43 37.81 -0.89
CA TYR A 124 -10.74 36.92 0.06
C TYR A 124 -11.58 35.68 0.42
N TYR A 125 -12.91 35.79 0.44
CA TYR A 125 -13.80 34.67 0.73
C TYR A 125 -13.82 33.63 -0.40
N ALA A 126 -13.57 34.03 -1.65
CA ALA A 126 -13.42 33.12 -2.78
C ALA A 126 -12.38 32.02 -2.52
N ILE A 127 -11.32 32.32 -1.76
CA ILE A 127 -10.30 31.33 -1.35
C ILE A 127 -10.90 30.22 -0.50
N ILE A 128 -11.75 30.60 0.45
CA ILE A 128 -12.43 29.66 1.35
C ILE A 128 -13.42 28.82 0.53
N GLU A 129 -14.22 29.43 -0.35
CA GLU A 129 -15.16 28.72 -1.21
C GLU A 129 -14.47 27.68 -2.10
N ARG A 130 -13.37 28.07 -2.77
CA ARG A 130 -12.61 27.18 -3.65
C ARG A 130 -12.02 25.99 -2.91
N PHE A 131 -11.58 26.21 -1.67
CA PHE A 131 -11.07 25.15 -0.81
C PHE A 131 -12.20 24.22 -0.38
N GLU A 132 -13.29 24.77 0.17
CA GLU A 132 -14.45 24.01 0.62
C GLU A 132 -15.05 23.14 -0.49
N ALA A 133 -15.08 23.64 -1.73
CA ALA A 133 -15.57 22.90 -2.90
C ALA A 133 -14.77 21.62 -3.22
N ARG A 134 -13.52 21.51 -2.74
CA ARG A 134 -12.60 20.39 -3.03
C ARG A 134 -11.89 19.84 -1.79
N LYS A 135 -12.37 20.16 -0.58
CA LYS A 135 -11.74 19.74 0.68
C LYS A 135 -11.63 18.23 0.84
N GLU A 136 -12.50 17.47 0.15
CA GLU A 136 -12.47 16.01 0.16
C GLU A 136 -11.16 15.44 -0.36
N VAL A 137 -10.46 16.13 -1.27
CA VAL A 137 -9.11 15.74 -1.72
C VAL A 137 -8.15 15.69 -0.51
N VAL A 138 -8.15 16.76 0.29
CA VAL A 138 -7.30 16.86 1.48
C VAL A 138 -7.77 15.89 2.56
N ALA A 139 -9.08 15.76 2.79
CA ALA A 139 -9.61 14.82 3.78
C ALA A 139 -9.26 13.36 3.45
N ASN A 140 -9.40 12.97 2.18
CA ASN A 140 -9.03 11.64 1.69
C ASN A 140 -7.53 11.37 1.82
N LEU A 141 -6.67 12.36 1.57
CA LEU A 141 -5.23 12.24 1.82
C LEU A 141 -4.94 12.10 3.32
N MET A 142 -5.48 12.99 4.15
CA MET A 142 -5.23 13.02 5.60
C MET A 142 -5.72 11.75 6.31
N SER A 143 -6.78 11.10 5.81
CA SER A 143 -7.25 9.82 6.33
C SER A 143 -6.21 8.69 6.24
N LYS A 144 -5.25 8.79 5.31
CA LYS A 144 -4.20 7.78 5.09
C LYS A 144 -2.98 7.97 6.00
N ARG A 145 -2.87 9.10 6.69
CA ARG A 145 -1.72 9.49 7.54
C ARG A 145 -1.26 8.36 8.47
N PHE A 146 -2.18 7.77 9.24
CA PHE A 146 -1.83 6.72 10.20
C PHE A 146 -1.42 5.41 9.54
N ARG A 147 -2.03 5.06 8.40
CA ARG A 147 -1.63 3.88 7.61
C ARG A 147 -0.20 4.04 7.09
N VAL A 148 0.16 5.23 6.61
CA VAL A 148 1.53 5.53 6.17
C VAL A 148 2.51 5.38 7.34
N VAL A 149 2.18 5.89 8.52
CA VAL A 149 3.02 5.73 9.72
C VAL A 149 3.24 4.25 10.06
N THR A 150 2.21 3.40 9.95
CA THR A 150 2.34 1.96 10.20
C THR A 150 3.31 1.27 9.22
N TRP A 151 3.25 1.61 7.93
CA TRP A 151 4.03 0.93 6.88
C TRP A 151 5.44 1.52 6.63
N PHE A 152 5.62 2.81 6.94
CA PHE A 152 6.84 3.56 6.61
C PHE A 152 7.55 4.17 7.82
N GLY A 153 6.95 4.06 9.03
CA GLY A 153 7.53 4.51 10.28
C GLY A 153 7.07 5.90 10.73
N GLY A 154 7.45 6.26 11.96
CA GLY A 154 6.99 7.49 12.63
C GLY A 154 7.32 8.79 11.89
N ASP A 155 8.47 8.86 11.24
CA ASP A 155 8.89 10.05 10.50
C ASP A 155 8.01 10.35 9.28
N ALA A 156 7.26 9.37 8.79
CA ALA A 156 6.37 9.54 7.64
C ALA A 156 5.15 10.44 7.91
N ILE A 157 5.00 10.88 9.15
CA ILE A 157 3.98 11.85 9.57
C ILE A 157 4.34 13.29 9.18
N LYS A 158 5.63 13.62 9.10
CA LYS A 158 6.13 15.00 8.93
C LYS A 158 5.62 15.67 7.64
N PRO A 159 5.59 14.99 6.47
CA PRO A 159 5.02 15.56 5.26
C PRO A 159 3.56 16.00 5.42
N PHE A 160 2.75 15.20 6.12
CA PHE A 160 1.34 15.53 6.36
C PHE A 160 1.19 16.77 7.23
N ASP A 161 2.01 16.89 8.28
CA ASP A 161 1.98 18.06 9.16
C ASP A 161 2.40 19.34 8.42
N LEU A 162 3.45 19.29 7.58
CA LEU A 162 3.87 20.41 6.75
C LEU A 162 2.78 20.87 5.77
N LEU A 163 2.15 19.91 5.08
CA LEU A 163 1.06 20.20 4.15
C LEU A 163 -0.15 20.80 4.88
N GLN A 164 -0.56 20.20 6.00
CA GLN A 164 -1.67 20.70 6.80
C GLN A 164 -1.41 22.11 7.32
N GLU A 165 -0.18 22.40 7.78
CA GLU A 165 0.24 23.72 8.23
C GLU A 165 0.14 24.76 7.10
N ALA A 166 0.61 24.42 5.90
CA ALA A 166 0.51 25.29 4.72
C ALA A 166 -0.96 25.61 4.37
N ILE A 167 -1.81 24.58 4.28
CA ILE A 167 -3.25 24.75 3.99
C ILE A 167 -3.91 25.61 5.06
N THR A 168 -3.67 25.29 6.34
CA THR A 168 -4.27 26.00 7.48
C THR A 168 -3.84 27.46 7.50
N SER A 169 -2.59 27.77 7.15
CA SER A 169 -2.07 29.14 7.10
C SER A 169 -2.84 30.00 6.10
N VAL A 170 -3.08 29.47 4.89
CA VAL A 170 -3.86 30.16 3.84
C VAL A 170 -5.30 30.41 4.29
N ILE A 171 -5.96 29.39 4.86
CA ILE A 171 -7.36 29.51 5.30
C ILE A 171 -7.51 30.50 6.46
N ILE A 172 -6.56 30.50 7.42
CA ILE A 172 -6.56 31.46 8.53
C ILE A 172 -6.32 32.88 8.02
N ALA A 173 -5.36 33.07 7.11
CA ALA A 173 -5.09 34.38 6.50
C ALA A 173 -6.33 34.93 5.76
N ALA A 174 -6.97 34.10 4.93
CA ALA A 174 -8.21 34.48 4.23
C ALA A 174 -9.33 34.85 5.21
N LYS A 175 -9.60 34.02 6.22
CA LYS A 175 -10.60 34.32 7.25
C LYS A 175 -10.29 35.60 8.02
N SER A 176 -9.02 35.86 8.31
CA SER A 176 -8.57 37.07 8.98
C SER A 176 -8.87 38.32 8.14
N LEU A 177 -8.55 38.30 6.84
CA LEU A 177 -8.83 39.41 5.92
C LEU A 177 -10.33 39.63 5.73
N VAL A 178 -11.11 38.57 5.52
CA VAL A 178 -12.59 38.66 5.42
C VAL A 178 -13.18 39.37 6.65
N ARG A 179 -12.70 39.01 7.86
CA ARG A 179 -13.24 39.55 9.11
C ARG A 179 -12.80 40.99 9.39
N ASN A 180 -11.57 41.34 9.04
CA ASN A 180 -10.92 42.57 9.51
C ASN A 180 -10.71 43.63 8.42
N TYR A 181 -11.07 43.35 7.16
CA TYR A 181 -10.92 44.32 6.07
C TYR A 181 -11.61 45.64 6.39
N GLY A 182 -10.89 46.75 6.15
CA GLY A 182 -11.35 48.11 6.41
C GLY A 182 -11.39 48.52 7.89
N THR A 183 -10.97 47.65 8.81
CA THR A 183 -10.97 47.96 10.25
C THR A 183 -9.57 48.33 10.74
N THR A 184 -9.47 49.23 11.71
CA THR A 184 -8.22 49.56 12.42
C THR A 184 -7.80 48.48 13.43
N ARG A 185 -8.51 47.33 13.48
CA ARG A 185 -8.27 46.26 14.45
C ARG A 185 -7.01 45.45 14.16
N ILE A 186 -6.58 45.40 12.90
CA ILE A 186 -5.32 44.78 12.51
C ILE A 186 -4.38 45.85 11.96
N SER A 187 -3.08 45.71 12.27
CA SER A 187 -2.08 46.58 11.66
C SER A 187 -2.00 46.31 10.15
N GLN A 188 -1.62 47.32 9.40
CA GLN A 188 -1.36 47.19 7.96
C GLN A 188 -0.35 46.06 7.68
N THR A 189 0.70 45.95 8.50
CA THR A 189 1.71 44.88 8.42
C THR A 189 1.12 43.46 8.54
N VAL A 190 0.08 43.27 9.36
CA VAL A 190 -0.59 41.97 9.49
C VAL A 190 -1.49 41.70 8.28
N SER A 191 -2.11 42.74 7.72
CA SER A 191 -2.90 42.63 6.49
C SER A 191 -2.01 42.20 5.31
N GLU A 192 -0.90 42.92 5.10
CA GLU A 192 0.10 42.63 4.06
C GLU A 192 0.64 41.21 4.18
N LYS A 193 0.99 40.78 5.40
CA LYS A 193 1.43 39.40 5.65
C LYS A 193 0.36 38.35 5.29
N ASN A 194 -0.91 38.62 5.59
CA ASN A 194 -1.97 37.69 5.23
C ASN A 194 -2.17 37.64 3.70
N GLU A 195 -2.06 38.77 3.01
CA GLU A 195 -2.12 38.81 1.55
C GLU A 195 -0.96 38.04 0.93
N GLU A 196 0.26 38.22 1.44
CA GLU A 196 1.43 37.45 1.05
C GLU A 196 1.21 35.94 1.24
N THR A 197 0.67 35.52 2.39
CA THR A 197 0.35 34.10 2.63
C THR A 197 -0.66 33.56 1.61
N ILE A 198 -1.66 34.35 1.20
CA ILE A 198 -2.69 33.89 0.25
C ILE A 198 -2.13 33.86 -1.18
N TRP A 199 -1.57 34.97 -1.66
CA TRP A 199 -1.23 35.18 -3.06
C TRP A 199 0.21 34.78 -3.41
N GLY A 200 1.07 34.65 -2.41
CA GLY A 200 2.51 34.51 -2.59
C GLY A 200 3.20 35.88 -2.68
N CYS A 201 4.53 35.85 -2.68
CA CYS A 201 5.36 37.01 -2.97
C CYS A 201 5.65 37.09 -4.49
N GLU A 202 6.13 38.25 -4.94
CA GLU A 202 6.47 38.49 -6.36
C GLU A 202 7.60 37.56 -6.86
N SER A 203 8.38 36.97 -5.95
CA SER A 203 9.33 35.88 -6.22
C SER A 203 8.92 34.58 -5.54
N ASP A 204 8.87 33.50 -6.32
CA ASP A 204 8.54 32.14 -5.85
C ASP A 204 9.45 31.68 -4.69
N ASP A 205 10.69 32.14 -4.65
CA ASP A 205 11.70 31.78 -3.64
C ASP A 205 11.40 32.31 -2.22
N SER A 206 10.40 33.18 -2.07
CA SER A 206 9.99 33.72 -0.77
C SER A 206 8.60 33.27 -0.32
N ASP A 207 7.87 32.52 -1.16
CA ASP A 207 6.55 31.98 -0.81
C ASP A 207 6.68 30.82 0.19
N HIS A 208 6.60 31.15 1.47
CA HIS A 208 6.65 30.19 2.57
C HIS A 208 5.58 29.09 2.50
N VAL A 209 4.43 29.34 1.87
CA VAL A 209 3.37 28.33 1.68
C VAL A 209 3.80 27.34 0.61
N LEU A 210 4.25 27.84 -0.55
CA LEU A 210 4.73 26.99 -1.64
C LEU A 210 5.95 26.17 -1.20
N ILE A 211 6.91 26.79 -0.51
CA ILE A 211 8.08 26.10 0.05
C ILE A 211 7.66 24.96 0.97
N LYS A 212 6.67 25.16 1.85
CA LYS A 212 6.16 24.08 2.73
C LYS A 212 5.50 22.96 1.94
N ILE A 213 4.71 23.29 0.91
CA ILE A 213 4.06 22.31 0.05
C ILE A 213 5.12 21.48 -0.71
N GLU A 214 6.06 22.13 -1.40
CA GLU A 214 7.11 21.44 -2.15
C GLU A 214 8.02 20.61 -1.23
N LYS A 215 8.35 21.13 -0.05
CA LYS A 215 9.08 20.36 0.96
C LYS A 215 8.29 19.14 1.42
N SER A 216 6.98 19.26 1.62
CA SER A 216 6.13 18.13 1.99
C SER A 216 6.13 17.05 0.90
N ILE A 217 6.08 17.45 -0.38
CA ILE A 217 6.14 16.54 -1.54
C ILE A 217 7.50 15.85 -1.61
N SER A 218 8.59 16.60 -1.52
CA SER A 218 9.94 16.05 -1.56
C SER A 218 10.17 15.02 -0.45
N GLU A 219 9.71 15.30 0.77
CA GLU A 219 9.84 14.38 1.89
C GLU A 219 8.99 13.12 1.72
N ILE A 220 7.74 13.23 1.26
CA ILE A 220 6.90 12.04 1.03
C ILE A 220 7.38 11.21 -0.16
N GLU A 221 7.93 11.84 -1.21
CA GLU A 221 8.59 11.15 -2.32
C GLU A 221 9.76 10.31 -1.82
N ARG A 222 10.62 10.89 -0.97
CA ARG A 222 11.75 10.16 -0.37
C ARG A 222 11.30 8.92 0.43
N ILE A 223 10.10 8.97 1.01
CA ILE A 223 9.54 7.86 1.80
C ILE A 223 8.87 6.80 0.92
N CYS A 224 8.06 7.23 -0.05
CA CYS A 224 7.20 6.35 -0.84
C CYS A 224 7.89 5.77 -2.08
N ARG A 225 8.77 6.53 -2.74
CA ARG A 225 9.45 6.13 -3.98
C ARG A 225 10.25 4.81 -3.85
N PRO A 226 10.98 4.54 -2.75
CA PRO A 226 11.66 3.26 -2.58
C PRO A 226 10.72 2.04 -2.63
N ALA A 227 9.46 2.17 -2.18
CA ALA A 227 8.50 1.07 -2.27
C ALA A 227 8.02 0.82 -3.70
N LEU A 228 7.98 1.86 -4.53
CA LEU A 228 7.52 1.80 -5.93
C LEU A 228 8.62 1.33 -6.89
N GLU A 229 9.87 1.70 -6.63
CA GLU A 229 11.01 1.34 -7.48
C GLU A 229 11.52 -0.08 -7.24
N ASP A 230 11.18 -0.66 -6.10
CA ASP A 230 11.51 -2.04 -5.80
C ASP A 230 10.84 -2.91 -6.90
N LYS A 231 11.66 -3.45 -7.82
CA LYS A 231 11.18 -4.30 -8.91
C LYS A 231 10.81 -5.67 -8.37
N ILE A 232 9.67 -6.20 -8.81
CA ILE A 232 9.35 -7.62 -8.65
C ILE A 232 10.38 -8.37 -9.49
N LEU A 233 11.42 -8.91 -8.84
CA LEU A 233 12.20 -9.99 -9.44
C LEU A 233 11.25 -11.20 -9.50
N MET A 234 10.50 -11.27 -10.61
CA MET A 234 9.83 -12.50 -11.03
C MET A 234 10.87 -13.48 -11.56
#